data_AF-A0A847VG50-F1
#
_entry.id   AF-A0A847VG50-F1
#
_cell.length_a   1.000
_cell.length_b   1.000
_cell.length_c   1.000
_cell.angle_alpha   90.00
_cell.angle_beta   90.00
_cell.angle_gamma   90.00
#
_symmetry.space_group_name_H-M   'P 1'
#
loop_
_entity.id
_entity.type
_entity.pdbx_description
1 polymer ?
#
loop_
_entity_poly.entity_id
_entity_poly.type
_entity_poly.pdbx_seq_one_letter_code
_entity_poly.pdbx_strand_id
1 'polypeptide(L)' 'DQYVVLLRNTVTQMVYKHAISTVVPSRAVNFHPGDGAAEQA' A
#
# COMPACT_ATOMS: atom_id res chain seq x y z
N ASP A 1 2.65 -5.86 3.36
CA ASP A 1 2.82 -7.31 3.13
C ASP A 1 2.18 -7.70 1.78
N GLN A 2 2.43 -8.91 1.28
CA GLN A 2 1.87 -9.42 0.02
C GLN A 2 0.34 -9.53 0.03
N TYR A 3 -0.30 -9.86 1.15
CA TYR A 3 -1.75 -10.14 1.18
C TYR A 3 -2.58 -9.14 1.99
N VAL A 4 -1.91 -8.36 2.85
CA VAL A 4 -2.56 -7.41 3.75
C VAL A 4 -1.93 -6.03 3.66
N VAL A 5 -2.76 -5.03 3.93
CA VAL A 5 -2.33 -3.65 4.17
C VAL A 5 -2.69 -3.27 5.61
N LEU A 6 -1.84 -2.46 6.25
CA LEU A 6 -2.12 -1.91 7.56
C LEU A 6 -2.66 -0.49 7.40
N LEU A 7 -3.93 -0.29 7.75
CA LEU A 7 -4.54 1.03 7.79
C LEU A 7 -4.31 1.64 9.17
N ARG A 8 -3.79 2.87 9.21
CA ARG A 8 -3.62 3.62 10.44
C ARG A 8 -4.68 4.72 10.54
N ASN A 9 -5.46 4.66 11.61
CA ASN A 9 -6.32 5.75 12.06
C ASN A 9 -6.22 5.83 13.61
N THR A 10 -7.31 5.80 14.38
CA THR A 10 -7.26 5.74 15.86
C THR A 10 -6.58 4.47 16.39
N VAL A 11 -6.64 3.37 15.63
CA VAL A 11 -5.91 2.12 15.88
C VAL A 11 -5.27 1.64 14.57
N THR A 12 -4.40 0.63 14.65
CA THR A 12 -3.86 -0.05 13.46
C THR A 12 -4.75 -1.24 13.11
N GLN A 13 -5.22 -1.27 11.86
CA GLN A 13 -6.10 -2.33 11.36
C GLN A 13 -5.41 -3.10 10.23
N MET A 14 -5.50 -4.41 10.27
CA MET A 14 -5.06 -5.27 9.17
C MET A 14 -6.23 -5.50 8.22
N VAL A 15 -6.09 -5.09 6.97
CA VAL A 15 -7.13 -5.24 5.93
C VAL A 15 -6.63 -6.18 4.84
N TYR A 16 -7.40 -7.22 4.54
CA TYR A 16 -7.08 -8.18 3.49
C TYR A 16 -7.40 -7.62 2.10
N LYS A 17 -6.48 -7.79 1.14
CA LYS A 17 -6.61 -7.26 -0.23
C LYS A 17 -7.80 -7.84 -0.99
N HIS A 18 -8.24 -9.07 -0.71
CA HIS A 18 -9.39 -9.68 -1.39
C HIS A 18 -10.71 -8.96 -1.11
N ALA A 19 -10.78 -8.18 -0.02
CA ALA A 19 -11.96 -7.41 0.35
C ALA A 19 -11.88 -5.94 -0.14
N ILE A 20 -10.82 -5.55 -0.85
CA ILE A 20 -10.60 -4.19 -1.34
C ILE A 20 -10.83 -4.17 -2.85
N SER A 21 -11.77 -3.35 -3.33
CA SER A 21 -12.02 -3.17 -4.76
C SER A 21 -11.18 -2.04 -5.37
N THR A 22 -11.02 -0.93 -4.64
CA THR A 22 -10.31 0.28 -5.10
C THR A 22 -9.61 0.97 -3.95
N VAL A 23 -8.46 1.58 -4.22
CA VAL A 23 -7.78 2.50 -3.30
C VAL A 23 -7.75 3.87 -3.95
N VAL A 24 -8.34 4.87 -3.28
CA VAL A 24 -8.42 6.24 -3.79
C VAL A 24 -7.54 7.13 -2.93
N PRO A 25 -6.51 7.77 -3.50
CA PRO A 25 -5.67 8.68 -2.74
C PRO A 25 -6.34 10.06 -2.63
N SER A 26 -6.13 10.75 -1.52
CA SER A 26 -6.69 12.11 -1.31
C SER A 26 -6.04 13.18 -2.20
N ARG A 27 -4.87 12.88 -2.80
CA ARG A 27 -4.11 13.73 -3.71
C ARG A 27 -3.40 12.87 -4.76
N ALA A 28 -2.99 13.45 -5.88
CA ALA A 28 -2.22 12.75 -6.90
C ALA A 28 -0.91 12.18 -6.32
N VAL A 29 -0.57 10.95 -6.69
CA VAL A 29 0.64 10.25 -6.24
C VAL A 29 1.63 10.19 -7.41
N ASN A 30 2.85 10.65 -7.18
CA ASN A 30 3.94 10.52 -8.15
C ASN A 30 4.59 9.14 -7.99
N PHE A 31 4.37 8.25 -8.95
CA PHE A 31 5.06 6.96 -8.98
C PHE A 31 6.48 7.17 -9.51
N HIS A 32 7.47 7.15 -8.63
CA HIS A 32 8.87 7.11 -9.04
C HIS A 32 9.26 5.64 -9.31
N PRO A 33 9.74 5.29 -10.50
CA PRO A 33 10.13 3.92 -10.82
C PRO A 33 11.39 3.43 -10.07
N GLY A 34 11.97 4.22 -9.15
CA GLY A 34 13.29 3.99 -8.55
C GLY A 34 13.33 3.17 -7.26
N ASP A 35 12.21 2.99 -6.55
CA ASP A 35 12.22 2.44 -5.19
C ASP A 35 11.95 0.92 -5.09
N GLY A 36 11.89 0.22 -6.24
CA GLY A 36 11.60 -1.22 -6.33
C GLY A 36 12.75 -2.11 -6.79
N ALA A 37 13.94 -1.56 -7.05
CA ALA A 37 15.07 -2.28 -7.66
C ALA A 37 16.33 -2.37 -6.76
N ALA A 38 16.20 -2.19 -5.44
CA ALA A 38 17.31 -2.24 -4.49
C ALA A 38 17.40 -3.55 -3.68
N GLU A 39 16.83 -4.65 -4.18
CA GLU A 39 16.99 -6.00 -3.61
C GLU A 39 17.21 -7.02 -4.74
N GLN A 40 18.33 -6.88 -5.44
CA GLN A 40 18.93 -7.86 -6.35
C GLN A 40 20.40 -7.45 -6.59
N ALA A 41 21.22 -7.55 -5.54
CA ALA A 41 22.68 -7.51 -5.61
C ALA A 41 23.24 -8.52 -4.61
#